data_AF-A0A3N5ZET9-F1
#
_entry.id   AF-A0A3N5ZET9-F1
#
_cell.length_a   1.000
_cell.length_b   1.000
_cell.length_c   1.000
_cell.angle_alpha   90.00
_cell.angle_beta   90.00
_cell.angle_gamma   90.00
#
_symmetry.space_group_name_H-M   'P 1'
#
loop_
_entity.id
_entity.type
_entity.pdbx_description
1 polymer ?
#
loop_
_entity_poly.entity_id
_entity_poly.type
_entity_poly.pdbx_seq_one_letter_code
_entity_poly.pdbx_strand_id
1 'polypeptide(L)'
;MRDRPAGTTGRRQHRGRLFGPLHGGRSHVKAARLSFALVAAWLALNVVIQPPVGARQEAAASEWALRLNAPISTWDEAIPLGNGLTGGLLWGGDSTVRLSLDRGDLWDLRTPDIYKEPDWNYATIQRLVAERNQRELVRRFDAPFEEIPYPTKLPGARLELTLDDGKRLTSFDLDLKRAVGGASFEGGEVTAFFSAIEPVAMLRVSGSRACLRIVAPAALSKLGYPPARTGATDASTWLEQEAALGLSYAVHVESRVVGATTEIAVSVTTSRDGARPLALA
;
A
#
# COMPACT_ATOMS: atom_id res chain seq x y z
N MET A 1 67.93 -43.48 -7.85
CA MET A 1 69.18 -43.34 -7.08
C MET A 1 69.75 -41.96 -7.38
N ARG A 2 70.01 -41.15 -6.34
CA ARG A 2 70.55 -39.76 -6.31
C ARG A 2 69.59 -38.65 -6.76
N ASP A 3 69.55 -37.46 -6.18
CA ASP A 3 69.82 -36.93 -4.83
C ASP A 3 69.22 -35.50 -4.84
N ARG A 4 68.64 -35.03 -3.73
CA ARG A 4 68.31 -33.60 -3.47
C ARG A 4 69.55 -32.91 -2.83
N PRO A 5 69.69 -31.56 -2.82
CA PRO A 5 69.08 -30.70 -1.77
C PRO A 5 68.71 -29.26 -2.26
N ALA A 6 67.58 -28.68 -1.84
CA ALA A 6 67.32 -27.84 -0.65
C ALA A 6 67.47 -26.32 -0.89
N GLY A 7 66.38 -25.61 -0.62
CA GLY A 7 66.28 -24.15 -0.52
C GLY A 7 65.06 -23.78 0.32
N THR A 8 65.28 -23.63 1.63
CA THR A 8 64.41 -23.03 2.66
C THR A 8 64.10 -21.57 2.28
N THR A 9 62.98 -20.92 2.60
CA THR A 9 62.44 -20.58 3.93
C THR A 9 61.16 -19.75 3.73
N GLY A 10 60.15 -19.83 4.62
CA GLY A 10 59.07 -18.82 4.65
C GLY A 10 57.74 -19.27 5.24
N ARG A 11 57.71 -19.55 6.56
CA ARG A 11 56.48 -19.72 7.36
C ARG A 11 55.61 -18.46 7.32
N ARG A 12 54.31 -18.62 7.13
CA ARG A 12 53.28 -17.95 7.94
C ARG A 12 52.06 -18.87 8.11
N GLN A 13 51.92 -19.41 9.32
CA GLN A 13 50.68 -20.01 9.81
C GLN A 13 49.71 -18.87 10.12
N HIS A 14 48.49 -18.91 9.57
CA HIS A 14 47.34 -18.26 10.18
C HIS A 14 46.30 -19.32 10.53
N ARG A 15 46.14 -19.52 11.84
CA ARG A 15 45.03 -20.23 12.46
C ARG A 15 43.73 -19.46 12.16
N GLY A 16 42.81 -20.07 11.43
CA GLY A 16 41.41 -19.66 11.35
C GLY A 16 40.56 -20.74 12.03
N ARG A 17 40.00 -20.41 13.19
CA ARG A 17 39.23 -21.29 14.06
C ARG A 17 37.95 -21.79 13.38
N LEU A 18 37.74 -23.10 13.44
CA LEU A 18 36.42 -23.72 13.40
C LEU A 18 35.64 -23.24 14.63
N PHE A 19 34.52 -22.55 14.41
CA PHE A 19 33.52 -22.30 15.43
C PHE A 19 32.23 -23.02 15.02
N GLY A 20 31.70 -23.78 15.97
CA GLY A 20 30.54 -24.65 15.83
C GLY A 20 29.20 -23.90 15.74
N PRO A 21 28.07 -24.64 15.80
CA PRO A 21 26.76 -24.13 15.47
C PRO A 21 26.27 -23.14 16.54
N LEU A 22 25.94 -21.92 16.10
CA LEU A 22 25.30 -20.93 16.96
C LEU A 22 23.85 -21.32 17.19
N HIS A 23 23.54 -21.49 18.47
CA HIS A 23 22.24 -21.81 19.02
C HIS A 23 21.19 -20.77 18.66
N GLY A 24 19.95 -21.26 18.58
CA GLY A 24 18.75 -20.44 18.40
C GLY A 24 18.63 -19.36 19.47
N GLY A 25 18.71 -18.11 19.04
CA GLY A 25 18.17 -16.97 19.76
C GLY A 25 16.73 -16.77 19.33
N ARG A 26 15.78 -17.30 20.12
CA ARG A 26 14.40 -16.81 20.11
C ARG A 26 14.44 -15.36 20.58
N SER A 27 14.44 -14.40 19.66
CA SER A 27 14.08 -13.03 19.95
C SER A 27 12.60 -13.01 20.31
N HIS A 28 12.32 -13.07 21.61
CA HIS A 28 11.02 -12.70 22.16
C HIS A 28 10.78 -11.22 21.88
N VAL A 29 10.17 -10.91 20.74
CA VAL A 29 9.50 -9.63 20.54
C VAL A 29 8.31 -9.66 21.48
N LYS A 30 8.44 -8.99 22.63
CA LYS A 30 7.32 -8.74 23.52
C LYS A 30 6.32 -7.90 22.73
N ALA A 31 5.14 -8.46 22.46
CA ALA A 31 4.00 -7.71 21.98
C ALA A 31 3.65 -6.64 23.03
N ALA A 32 4.10 -5.41 22.79
CA ALA A 32 3.65 -4.26 23.56
C ALA A 32 2.22 -3.97 23.08
N ARG A 33 1.24 -4.39 23.88
CA ARG A 33 -0.13 -3.90 23.76
C ARG A 33 -0.08 -2.40 24.03
N LEU A 34 -0.12 -1.59 22.98
CA LEU A 34 -0.22 -0.14 23.13
C LEU A 34 -1.65 0.18 23.56
N SER A 35 -1.85 0.43 24.85
CA SER A 35 -3.10 0.99 25.35
C SER A 35 -3.22 2.43 24.87
N PHE A 36 -4.33 2.73 24.19
CA PHE A 36 -4.73 3.96 23.48
C PHE A 36 -4.72 5.28 24.30
N ALA A 37 -4.20 5.28 25.52
CA ALA A 37 -4.39 6.36 26.49
C ALA A 37 -3.19 7.31 26.67
N LEU A 38 -2.03 7.06 26.07
CA LEU A 38 -0.80 7.84 26.35
C LEU A 38 -0.30 8.76 25.23
N VAL A 39 -0.98 8.84 24.08
CA VAL A 39 -0.66 9.81 23.01
C VAL A 39 -1.44 11.13 23.19
N ALA A 40 -2.50 11.14 24.00
CA ALA A 40 -3.44 12.26 24.09
C ALA A 40 -3.01 13.45 24.98
N ALA A 41 -1.86 13.37 25.67
CA ALA A 41 -1.52 14.36 26.72
C ALA A 41 -0.42 15.39 26.35
N TRP A 42 0.17 15.33 25.15
CA TRP A 42 1.25 16.26 24.75
C TRP A 42 0.88 17.30 23.68
N LEU A 43 -0.40 17.33 23.25
CA LEU A 43 -0.91 18.26 22.22
C LEU A 43 -1.88 19.31 22.76
N ALA A 44 -1.84 19.60 24.07
CA ALA A 44 -2.76 20.54 24.72
C ALA A 44 -2.18 21.95 24.94
N LEU A 45 -1.01 22.30 24.36
CA LEU A 45 -0.42 23.63 24.56
C LEU A 45 0.08 24.28 23.27
N ASN A 46 -0.78 24.36 22.25
CA ASN A 46 -0.70 25.36 21.19
C ASN A 46 -2.11 25.59 20.63
N VAL A 47 -2.96 26.27 21.43
CA VAL A 47 -4.17 26.89 20.90
C VAL A 47 -3.72 28.03 20.00
N VAL A 48 -3.43 27.69 18.74
CA VAL A 48 -3.36 28.66 17.66
C VAL A 48 -4.81 29.09 17.43
N ILE A 49 -5.10 30.35 17.75
CA ILE A 49 -6.35 31.02 17.43
C ILE A 49 -6.58 30.87 15.92
N GLN A 50 -7.51 30.02 15.52
CA GLN A 50 -7.96 29.91 14.14
C GLN A 50 -8.79 31.18 13.82
N PRO A 51 -8.54 31.87 12.69
CA PRO A 51 -9.41 32.97 12.26
C PRO A 51 -10.81 32.43 11.91
N PRO A 52 -11.85 33.28 11.95
CA PRO A 52 -13.21 32.86 11.65
C PRO A 52 -13.31 32.29 10.22
N VAL A 53 -14.15 31.27 10.07
CA VAL A 53 -14.52 30.67 8.79
C VAL A 53 -15.19 31.75 7.93
N GLY A 54 -14.41 32.33 7.02
CA GLY A 54 -14.87 33.38 6.12
C GLY A 54 -13.72 33.89 5.27
N ALA A 55 -13.80 33.63 3.97
CA ALA A 55 -12.85 34.05 2.94
C ALA A 55 -11.42 33.50 3.10
N ARG A 56 -11.18 32.29 2.57
CA ARG A 56 -9.85 31.92 2.09
C ARG A 56 -9.53 32.93 0.98
N GLN A 57 -8.70 33.91 1.31
CA GLN A 57 -8.08 34.79 0.33
C GLN A 57 -7.53 33.90 -0.77
N GLU A 58 -7.84 34.21 -2.02
CA GLU A 58 -7.39 33.46 -3.19
C GLU A 58 -5.86 33.58 -3.24
N ALA A 59 -5.20 32.68 -2.52
CA ALA A 59 -3.76 32.65 -2.40
C ALA A 59 -3.23 32.42 -3.82
N ALA A 60 -2.33 33.31 -4.26
CA ALA A 60 -1.59 33.13 -5.50
C ALA A 60 -1.13 31.67 -5.60
N ALA A 61 -1.35 31.05 -6.76
CA ALA A 61 -1.05 29.64 -6.98
C ALA A 61 0.37 29.32 -6.48
N SER A 62 0.45 28.54 -5.39
CA SER A 62 1.72 28.07 -4.85
C SER A 62 2.29 27.07 -5.84
N GLU A 63 3.58 27.17 -6.16
CA GLU A 63 4.30 26.16 -6.96
C GLU A 63 4.19 24.75 -6.37
N TRP A 64 3.88 24.65 -5.07
CA TRP A 64 3.72 23.39 -4.32
C TRP A 64 2.26 22.93 -4.21
N ALA A 65 1.32 23.60 -4.86
CA ALA A 65 -0.10 23.26 -4.80
C ALA A 65 -0.61 22.83 -6.17
N LEU A 66 -1.02 21.56 -6.27
CA LEU A 66 -1.85 21.08 -7.38
C LEU A 66 -3.32 21.22 -6.99
N ARG A 67 -4.17 21.69 -7.91
CA ARG A 67 -5.61 21.76 -7.70
C ARG A 67 -6.36 21.28 -8.92
N LEU A 68 -7.37 20.44 -8.71
CA LEU A 68 -8.25 19.87 -9.71
C LEU A 68 -9.70 20.18 -9.35
N ASN A 69 -10.55 20.38 -10.35
CA ASN A 69 -11.99 20.50 -10.13
C ASN A 69 -12.60 19.13 -9.88
N ALA A 70 -13.62 19.05 -9.03
CA ALA A 70 -14.44 17.85 -8.94
C ALA A 70 -15.46 17.80 -10.11
N PRO A 71 -15.88 16.60 -10.55
CA PRO A 71 -15.46 15.29 -10.06
C PRO A 71 -14.13 14.84 -10.69
N ILE A 72 -13.38 14.02 -9.94
CA ILE A 72 -12.38 13.12 -10.53
C ILE A 72 -13.08 11.77 -10.70
N SER A 73 -13.32 11.37 -11.96
CA SER A 73 -14.21 10.24 -12.28
C SER A 73 -13.50 8.90 -12.38
N THR A 74 -12.19 8.91 -12.64
CA THR A 74 -11.34 7.72 -12.75
C THR A 74 -10.13 7.83 -11.83
N TRP A 75 -9.62 6.69 -11.37
CA TRP A 75 -8.56 6.64 -10.36
C TRP A 75 -7.19 7.08 -10.90
N ASP A 76 -6.98 7.02 -12.22
CA ASP A 76 -5.73 7.40 -12.88
C ASP A 76 -5.52 8.91 -12.97
N GLU A 77 -6.57 9.71 -12.71
CA GLU A 77 -6.52 11.17 -12.56
C GLU A 77 -6.50 11.64 -11.09
N ALA A 78 -6.49 10.69 -10.15
CA ALA A 78 -6.60 10.95 -8.72
C ALA A 78 -5.38 11.65 -8.12
N ILE A 79 -5.57 12.24 -6.93
CA ILE A 79 -4.47 12.79 -6.13
C ILE A 79 -3.66 11.65 -5.49
N PRO A 80 -2.37 11.50 -5.82
CA PRO A 80 -1.54 10.43 -5.26
C PRO A 80 -0.97 10.82 -3.90
N LEU A 81 -1.03 9.89 -2.95
CA LEU A 81 -0.48 10.01 -1.60
C LEU A 81 0.22 8.71 -1.21
N GLY A 82 1.22 8.76 -0.33
CA GLY A 82 1.86 7.55 0.17
C GLY A 82 3.06 7.81 1.08
N ASN A 83 3.52 6.75 1.74
CA ASN A 83 4.70 6.77 2.61
C ASN A 83 5.84 5.86 2.12
N GLY A 84 5.82 5.50 0.83
CA GLY A 84 6.81 4.64 0.19
C GLY A 84 6.48 3.15 0.23
N LEU A 85 5.73 2.68 1.23
CA LEU A 85 5.22 1.30 1.27
C LEU A 85 3.72 1.25 1.00
N THR A 86 2.94 2.02 1.75
CA THR A 86 1.49 2.14 1.62
C THR A 86 1.16 3.41 0.87
N GLY A 87 0.23 3.33 -0.07
CA GLY A 87 -0.18 4.44 -0.90
C GLY A 87 -1.69 4.49 -1.09
N GLY A 88 -2.16 5.64 -1.54
CA GLY A 88 -3.53 5.76 -1.98
C GLY A 88 -3.76 6.87 -2.97
N LEU A 89 -4.88 6.74 -3.67
CA LEU A 89 -5.34 7.65 -4.69
C LEU A 89 -6.65 8.26 -4.20
N LEU A 90 -6.66 9.57 -3.99
CA LEU A 90 -7.82 10.33 -3.50
C LEU A 90 -8.59 10.93 -4.69
N TRP A 91 -9.86 10.56 -4.83
CA TRP A 91 -10.71 10.95 -5.95
C TRP A 91 -12.20 10.89 -5.57
N GLY A 92 -13.10 11.20 -6.50
CA GLY A 92 -14.53 11.10 -6.27
C GLY A 92 -15.32 12.25 -6.86
N GLY A 93 -16.59 12.31 -6.48
CA GLY A 93 -17.56 13.25 -7.01
C GLY A 93 -18.86 13.18 -6.22
N ASP A 94 -19.76 14.11 -6.50
CA ASP A 94 -21.01 14.27 -5.74
C ASP A 94 -20.73 14.34 -4.24
N SER A 95 -21.37 13.51 -3.41
CA SER A 95 -21.12 13.41 -1.97
C SER A 95 -20.19 12.27 -1.58
N THR A 96 -19.46 11.66 -2.52
CA THR A 96 -18.61 10.50 -2.25
C THR A 96 -17.13 10.79 -2.51
N VAL A 97 -16.34 10.74 -1.43
CA VAL A 97 -14.87 10.71 -1.49
C VAL A 97 -14.40 9.26 -1.53
N ARG A 98 -13.43 8.96 -2.38
CA ARG A 98 -12.84 7.63 -2.55
C ARG A 98 -11.34 7.71 -2.31
N LEU A 99 -10.83 6.76 -1.53
CA LEU A 99 -9.40 6.51 -1.36
C LEU A 99 -9.12 5.08 -1.83
N SER A 100 -8.59 4.93 -3.04
CA SER A 100 -8.06 3.62 -3.47
C SER A 100 -6.77 3.36 -2.70
N LEU A 101 -6.66 2.20 -2.05
CA LEU A 101 -5.57 1.85 -1.14
C LEU A 101 -4.74 0.72 -1.74
N ASP A 102 -3.43 0.87 -1.66
CA ASP A 102 -2.48 -0.16 -2.07
C ASP A 102 -1.26 -0.21 -1.15
N ARG A 103 -0.54 -1.32 -1.21
CA ARG A 103 0.77 -1.50 -0.58
C ARG A 103 1.73 -2.15 -1.58
N GLY A 104 2.96 -1.63 -1.65
CA GLY A 104 3.92 -1.92 -2.71
C GLY A 104 4.32 -3.39 -2.82
N ASP A 105 4.15 -4.16 -1.76
CA ASP A 105 4.55 -5.56 -1.65
C ASP A 105 3.39 -6.56 -1.87
N LEU A 106 2.18 -6.09 -2.21
CA LEU A 106 1.05 -6.92 -2.60
C LEU A 106 1.17 -7.38 -4.07
N TRP A 107 1.65 -8.60 -4.26
CA TRP A 107 1.88 -9.20 -5.59
C TRP A 107 1.48 -10.67 -5.61
N ASP A 108 0.86 -11.10 -6.72
CA ASP A 108 0.84 -12.51 -7.11
C ASP A 108 2.16 -12.83 -7.80
N LEU A 109 2.95 -13.70 -7.17
CA LEU A 109 4.27 -14.11 -7.68
C LEU A 109 4.25 -15.54 -8.22
N ARG A 110 3.08 -16.12 -8.49
CA ARG A 110 3.00 -17.43 -9.15
C ARG A 110 3.77 -17.37 -10.47
N THR A 111 4.64 -18.35 -10.67
CA THR A 111 5.30 -18.56 -11.96
C THR A 111 4.41 -19.44 -12.82
N PRO A 112 3.97 -18.97 -13.99
CA PRO A 112 3.31 -19.81 -15.00
C PRO A 112 4.10 -21.08 -15.30
N ASP A 113 3.40 -22.20 -15.49
CA ASP A 113 4.08 -23.50 -15.68
C ASP A 113 4.91 -23.55 -16.97
N ILE A 114 4.47 -22.86 -18.02
CA ILE A 114 5.22 -22.77 -19.29
C ILE A 114 6.60 -22.11 -19.11
N TYR A 115 6.75 -21.22 -18.12
CA TYR A 115 8.05 -20.58 -17.84
C TYR A 115 9.03 -21.51 -17.10
N LYS A 116 8.54 -22.65 -16.60
CA LYS A 116 9.36 -23.66 -15.90
C LYS A 116 9.87 -24.74 -16.85
N GLU A 117 9.46 -24.72 -18.11
CA GLU A 117 9.93 -25.67 -19.11
C GLU A 117 11.45 -25.55 -19.31
N PRO A 118 12.21 -26.66 -19.35
CA PRO A 118 13.69 -26.61 -19.44
C PRO A 118 14.22 -25.84 -20.66
N ASP A 119 13.44 -25.83 -21.75
CA ASP A 119 13.74 -25.14 -22.98
C ASP A 119 13.03 -23.77 -23.11
N TRP A 120 12.47 -23.24 -22.02
CA TRP A 120 12.09 -21.83 -21.90
C TRP A 120 13.34 -20.96 -21.75
N ASN A 121 14.09 -20.79 -22.83
CA ASN A 121 15.36 -20.08 -22.81
C ASN A 121 15.67 -19.41 -24.16
N TYR A 122 16.72 -18.58 -24.16
CA TYR A 122 17.11 -17.80 -25.33
C TYR A 122 17.53 -18.68 -26.53
N ALA A 123 18.14 -19.85 -26.29
CA ALA A 123 18.54 -20.74 -27.38
C ALA A 123 17.31 -21.28 -28.15
N THR A 124 16.21 -21.56 -27.45
CA THR A 124 14.94 -21.92 -28.10
C THR A 124 14.39 -20.78 -28.95
N ILE A 125 14.43 -19.54 -28.45
CA ILE A 125 14.00 -18.37 -29.23
C ILE A 125 14.83 -18.27 -30.51
N GLN A 126 16.16 -18.35 -30.41
CA GLN A 126 17.06 -18.30 -31.58
C GLN A 126 16.74 -19.40 -32.59
N ARG A 127 16.50 -20.64 -32.12
CA ARG A 127 16.11 -21.77 -32.97
C ARG A 127 14.79 -21.50 -33.71
N LEU A 128 13.75 -21.07 -33.00
CA LEU A 128 12.43 -20.80 -33.60
C LEU A 128 12.49 -19.65 -34.61
N VAL A 129 13.31 -18.62 -34.37
CA VAL A 129 13.55 -17.52 -35.32
C VAL A 129 14.26 -18.04 -36.58
N ALA A 130 15.29 -18.87 -36.44
CA ALA A 130 15.99 -19.49 -37.58
C ALA A 130 15.07 -20.38 -38.42
N GLU A 131 14.17 -21.12 -37.76
CA GLU A 131 13.13 -21.94 -38.39
C GLU A 131 11.96 -21.11 -38.97
N ARG A 132 11.92 -19.79 -38.75
CA ARG A 132 10.79 -18.90 -39.07
C ARG A 132 9.45 -19.36 -38.48
N ASN A 133 9.48 -20.02 -37.33
CA ASN A 133 8.30 -20.58 -36.67
C ASN A 133 7.62 -19.55 -35.74
N GLN A 134 7.07 -18.49 -36.35
CA GLN A 134 6.42 -17.39 -35.61
C GLN A 134 5.27 -17.86 -34.74
N ARG A 135 4.48 -18.83 -35.21
CA ARG A 135 3.33 -19.36 -34.48
C ARG A 135 3.76 -19.93 -33.12
N GLU A 136 4.84 -20.70 -33.10
CA GLU A 136 5.34 -21.27 -31.85
C GLU A 136 6.00 -20.22 -30.96
N LEU A 137 6.69 -19.23 -31.55
CA LEU A 137 7.25 -18.11 -30.81
C LEU A 137 6.15 -17.33 -30.07
N VAL A 138 5.03 -17.04 -30.75
CA VAL A 138 3.88 -16.34 -30.14
C VAL A 138 3.22 -17.21 -29.07
N ARG A 139 2.85 -18.45 -29.41
CA ARG A 139 2.20 -19.38 -28.48
C ARG A 139 3.00 -19.52 -27.18
N ARG A 140 4.32 -19.56 -27.30
CA ARG A 140 5.22 -19.80 -26.19
C ARG A 140 5.60 -18.51 -25.49
N PHE A 141 6.22 -17.54 -26.16
CA PHE A 141 6.88 -16.40 -25.51
C PHE A 141 6.10 -15.08 -25.54
N ASP A 142 4.89 -15.04 -26.11
CA ASP A 142 4.10 -13.81 -26.21
C ASP A 142 2.72 -13.99 -25.57
N ALA A 143 1.91 -14.91 -26.09
CA ALA A 143 0.55 -15.17 -25.63
C ALA A 143 0.41 -15.37 -24.11
N PRO A 144 1.33 -16.07 -23.41
CA PRO A 144 1.20 -16.23 -21.95
C PRO A 144 1.23 -14.92 -21.15
N PHE A 145 1.85 -13.85 -21.66
CA PHE A 145 1.84 -12.55 -20.98
C PHE A 145 0.45 -11.91 -20.94
N GLU A 146 -0.39 -12.19 -21.92
CA GLU A 146 -1.76 -11.67 -22.02
C GLU A 146 -2.80 -12.65 -21.46
N GLU A 147 -2.58 -13.96 -21.64
CA GLU A 147 -3.54 -15.00 -21.30
C GLU A 147 -3.47 -15.45 -19.83
N ILE A 148 -2.28 -15.34 -19.20
CA ILE A 148 -2.09 -15.77 -17.81
C ILE A 148 -2.14 -14.54 -16.91
N PRO A 149 -3.10 -14.45 -15.97
CA PRO A 149 -3.34 -13.23 -15.20
C PRO A 149 -2.29 -12.95 -14.11
N TYR A 150 -1.23 -13.77 -14.03
CA TYR A 150 -0.15 -13.69 -13.05
C TYR A 150 1.21 -14.00 -13.72
N PRO A 151 2.33 -13.48 -13.18
CA PRO A 151 2.45 -12.65 -11.98
C PRO A 151 1.87 -11.24 -12.19
N THR A 152 1.33 -10.64 -11.14
CA THR A 152 0.69 -9.31 -11.23
C THR A 152 0.67 -8.56 -9.89
N LYS A 153 0.61 -7.23 -9.95
CA LYS A 153 0.40 -6.38 -8.77
C LYS A 153 -1.04 -6.53 -8.31
N LEU A 154 -1.23 -6.73 -7.01
CA LEU A 154 -2.56 -6.83 -6.42
C LEU A 154 -2.99 -5.45 -5.89
N PRO A 155 -4.17 -4.93 -6.27
CA PRO A 155 -4.76 -3.78 -5.58
C PRO A 155 -5.17 -4.19 -4.15
N GLY A 156 -5.04 -3.27 -3.18
CA GLY A 156 -5.41 -3.53 -1.80
C GLY A 156 -6.93 -3.51 -1.58
N ALA A 157 -7.50 -2.31 -1.53
CA ALA A 157 -8.94 -2.06 -1.35
C ALA A 157 -9.32 -0.66 -1.82
N ARG A 158 -10.60 -0.29 -1.71
CA ARG A 158 -11.03 1.10 -1.80
C ARG A 158 -11.87 1.46 -0.59
N LEU A 159 -11.49 2.55 0.09
CA LEU A 159 -12.34 3.18 1.11
C LEU A 159 -13.23 4.20 0.41
N GLU A 160 -14.53 4.13 0.69
CA GLU A 160 -15.51 5.13 0.26
C GLU A 160 -16.08 5.83 1.50
N LEU A 161 -16.10 7.17 1.44
CA LEU A 161 -16.69 8.04 2.44
C LEU A 161 -17.88 8.74 1.79
N THR A 162 -19.09 8.40 2.23
CA THR A 162 -20.31 9.11 1.82
C THR A 162 -20.59 10.21 2.83
N LEU A 163 -20.50 11.46 2.36
CA LEU A 163 -20.81 12.67 3.12
C LEU A 163 -22.33 12.86 3.26
N ASP A 164 -22.74 13.72 4.19
CA ASP A 164 -24.16 14.07 4.38
C ASP A 164 -24.80 14.64 3.11
N ASP A 165 -26.13 14.56 3.02
CA ASP A 165 -26.89 15.12 1.90
C ASP A 165 -26.58 16.61 1.68
N GLY A 166 -26.43 16.99 0.41
CA GLY A 166 -26.08 18.36 0.01
C GLY A 166 -24.57 18.68 0.07
N LYS A 167 -23.72 17.80 0.63
CA LYS A 167 -22.26 17.99 0.65
C LYS A 167 -21.60 17.57 -0.66
N ARG A 168 -21.78 18.38 -1.69
CA ARG A 168 -21.20 18.16 -3.02
C ARG A 168 -19.73 18.61 -3.07
N LEU A 169 -18.86 17.70 -3.49
CA LEU A 169 -17.44 17.98 -3.76
C LEU A 169 -17.30 19.01 -4.89
N THR A 170 -16.39 19.96 -4.68
CA THR A 170 -16.13 21.06 -5.61
C THR A 170 -14.71 21.04 -6.16
N SER A 171 -13.73 20.56 -5.39
CA SER A 171 -12.34 20.46 -5.84
C SER A 171 -11.54 19.44 -5.05
N PHE A 172 -10.42 19.02 -5.62
CA PHE A 172 -9.36 18.24 -4.98
C PHE A 172 -8.04 19.02 -5.04
N ASP A 173 -7.17 18.80 -4.07
CA ASP A 173 -5.87 19.44 -4.03
C ASP A 173 -4.78 18.53 -3.46
N LEU A 174 -3.53 18.85 -3.80
CA LEU A 174 -2.33 18.24 -3.23
C LEU A 174 -1.37 19.35 -2.82
N ASP A 175 -1.11 19.44 -1.52
CA ASP A 175 -0.02 20.24 -0.96
C ASP A 175 1.25 19.37 -0.93
N LEU A 176 2.13 19.60 -1.90
CA LEU A 176 3.38 18.88 -2.08
C LEU A 176 4.38 19.18 -0.95
N LYS A 177 4.29 20.34 -0.30
CA LYS A 177 5.19 20.72 0.80
C LYS A 177 4.83 19.97 2.08
N ARG A 178 3.53 19.73 2.30
CA ARG A 178 3.01 19.05 3.49
C ARG A 178 2.75 17.56 3.28
N ALA A 179 2.75 17.08 2.03
CA ALA A 179 2.31 15.75 1.64
C ALA A 179 0.87 15.44 2.09
N VAL A 180 -0.03 16.40 1.88
CA VAL A 180 -1.46 16.31 2.27
C VAL A 180 -2.33 16.47 1.02
N GLY A 181 -3.26 15.54 0.82
CA GLY A 181 -4.32 15.65 -0.18
C GLY A 181 -5.61 16.18 0.44
N GLY A 182 -6.36 16.96 -0.33
CA GLY A 182 -7.62 17.58 0.08
C GLY A 182 -8.75 17.29 -0.89
N ALA A 183 -9.98 17.27 -0.37
CA ALA A 183 -11.22 17.31 -1.12
C ALA A 183 -12.17 18.32 -0.45
N SER A 184 -12.53 19.38 -1.17
CA SER A 184 -13.36 20.48 -0.65
C SER A 184 -14.82 20.31 -1.06
N PHE A 185 -15.73 20.75 -0.20
CA PHE A 185 -17.17 20.88 -0.45
C PHE A 185 -17.73 22.09 0.28
N GLU A 186 -19.01 22.40 0.09
CA GLU A 186 -19.63 23.55 0.76
C GLU A 186 -19.66 23.37 2.29
N GLY A 187 -18.95 24.26 2.99
CA GLY A 187 -18.88 24.31 4.44
C GLY A 187 -18.01 23.21 5.07
N GLY A 188 -17.14 22.54 4.30
CA GLY A 188 -16.27 21.50 4.85
C GLY A 188 -15.22 20.97 3.89
N GLU A 189 -14.44 20.02 4.39
CA GLU A 189 -13.34 19.38 3.64
C GLU A 189 -13.05 17.97 4.17
N VAL A 190 -12.40 17.17 3.32
CA VAL A 190 -11.68 15.97 3.70
C VAL A 190 -10.20 16.19 3.44
N THR A 191 -9.35 15.91 4.42
CA THR A 191 -7.88 15.91 4.25
C THR A 191 -7.34 14.51 4.49
N ALA A 192 -6.25 14.15 3.81
CA ALA A 192 -5.63 12.84 3.90
C ALA A 192 -4.10 12.94 3.84
N PHE A 193 -3.40 12.13 4.64
CA PHE A 193 -1.96 11.92 4.52
C PHE A 193 -1.56 10.49 4.90
N PHE A 194 -0.38 10.06 4.48
CA PHE A 194 0.19 8.77 4.82
C PHE A 194 1.41 9.03 5.71
N SER A 195 1.40 8.52 6.94
CA SER A 195 2.47 8.80 7.91
C SER A 195 3.79 8.20 7.43
N ALA A 196 4.85 9.00 7.44
CA ALA A 196 6.20 8.54 7.11
C ALA A 196 6.87 7.77 8.25
N ILE A 197 6.32 7.86 9.48
CA ILE A 197 6.94 7.32 10.69
C ILE A 197 6.12 6.21 11.36
N GLU A 198 4.85 6.09 11.00
CA GLU A 198 3.92 5.08 11.52
C GLU A 198 3.22 4.39 10.34
N PRO A 199 2.89 3.09 10.42
CA PRO A 199 2.26 2.34 9.33
C PRO A 199 0.76 2.63 9.20
N VAL A 200 0.39 3.92 9.13
CA VAL A 200 -0.99 4.41 9.13
C VAL A 200 -1.18 5.54 8.12
N ALA A 201 -2.32 5.54 7.42
CA ALA A 201 -2.82 6.71 6.73
C ALA A 201 -3.94 7.33 7.55
N MET A 202 -3.98 8.66 7.59
CA MET A 202 -4.94 9.42 8.37
C MET A 202 -5.79 10.27 7.44
N LEU A 203 -7.10 10.27 7.68
CA LEU A 203 -8.02 11.21 7.08
C LEU A 203 -8.73 12.02 8.18
N ARG A 204 -9.12 13.24 7.83
CA ARG A 204 -9.98 14.07 8.67
C ARG A 204 -11.11 14.65 7.82
N VAL A 205 -12.34 14.48 8.29
CA VAL A 205 -13.54 15.08 7.72
C VAL A 205 -14.01 16.21 8.63
N SER A 206 -14.15 17.40 8.07
CA SER A 206 -14.65 18.60 8.75
C SER A 206 -15.90 19.10 8.05
N GLY A 207 -16.92 19.53 8.80
CA GLY A 207 -18.13 20.12 8.21
C GLY A 207 -19.15 19.12 7.63
N SER A 208 -18.94 17.82 7.84
CA SER A 208 -19.91 16.75 7.55
C SER A 208 -19.59 15.49 8.36
N ARG A 209 -20.59 14.64 8.58
CA ARG A 209 -20.37 13.22 8.94
C ARG A 209 -20.00 12.42 7.69
N ALA A 210 -19.37 11.28 7.90
CA ALA A 210 -19.01 10.37 6.82
C ALA A 210 -19.42 8.94 7.18
N CYS A 211 -20.19 8.30 6.31
CA CYS A 211 -20.43 6.87 6.37
C CYS A 211 -19.29 6.14 5.64
N LEU A 212 -18.69 5.17 6.30
CA LEU A 212 -17.53 4.45 5.78
C LEU A 212 -17.92 3.12 5.16
N ARG A 213 -17.33 2.81 4.00
CA ARG A 213 -17.48 1.51 3.37
C ARG A 213 -16.19 1.08 2.72
N ILE A 214 -15.72 -0.13 3.04
CA ILE A 214 -14.62 -0.75 2.32
C ILE A 214 -15.13 -1.58 1.15
N VAL A 215 -14.42 -1.50 0.03
CA VAL A 215 -14.75 -2.19 -1.21
C VAL A 215 -13.57 -3.06 -1.63
N ALA A 216 -13.82 -4.36 -1.75
CA ALA A 216 -12.85 -5.31 -2.28
C ALA A 216 -12.62 -5.07 -3.79
N PRO A 217 -11.38 -5.18 -4.30
CA PRO A 217 -11.12 -5.00 -5.73
C PRO A 217 -11.70 -6.17 -6.54
N ALA A 218 -12.63 -5.88 -7.46
CA ALA A 218 -13.28 -6.89 -8.28
C ALA A 218 -12.31 -7.73 -9.14
N ALA A 219 -11.17 -7.14 -9.54
CA ALA A 219 -10.17 -7.78 -10.38
C ALA A 219 -9.55 -9.04 -9.73
N LEU A 220 -9.54 -9.14 -8.41
CA LEU A 220 -8.96 -10.29 -7.69
C LEU A 220 -9.70 -11.60 -7.96
N SER A 221 -11.00 -11.52 -8.28
CA SER A 221 -11.78 -12.71 -8.67
C SER A 221 -11.21 -13.43 -9.91
N LYS A 222 -10.55 -12.70 -10.81
CA LYS A 222 -9.91 -13.26 -12.02
C LYS A 222 -8.68 -14.12 -11.70
N LEU A 223 -8.13 -14.02 -10.50
CA LEU A 223 -6.93 -14.75 -10.08
C LEU A 223 -7.23 -16.09 -9.39
N GLY A 224 -8.53 -16.41 -9.20
CA GLY A 224 -8.99 -17.64 -8.57
C GLY A 224 -8.86 -17.64 -7.04
N TYR A 225 -8.77 -16.46 -6.42
CA TYR A 225 -8.75 -16.33 -4.96
C TYR A 225 -10.13 -16.51 -4.35
N PRO A 226 -10.23 -16.97 -3.09
CA PRO A 226 -11.49 -16.89 -2.36
C PRO A 226 -11.93 -15.42 -2.22
N PRO A 227 -13.25 -15.15 -2.12
CA PRO A 227 -13.75 -13.81 -1.84
C PRO A 227 -13.14 -13.24 -0.56
N ALA A 228 -12.84 -11.94 -0.56
CA ALA A 228 -12.42 -11.25 0.65
C ALA A 228 -13.49 -11.39 1.74
N ARG A 229 -13.03 -11.59 2.98
CA ARG A 229 -13.89 -11.45 4.15
C ARG A 229 -14.00 -9.97 4.48
N THR A 230 -15.18 -9.51 4.86
CA THR A 230 -15.41 -8.14 5.28
C THR A 230 -16.17 -8.09 6.60
N GLY A 231 -16.01 -6.99 7.31
CA GLY A 231 -16.83 -6.67 8.47
C GLY A 231 -16.92 -5.17 8.68
N ALA A 232 -17.94 -4.75 9.41
CA ALA A 232 -18.17 -3.36 9.74
C ALA A 232 -18.88 -3.23 11.09
N THR A 233 -18.62 -2.09 11.74
CA THR A 233 -19.37 -1.54 12.87
C THR A 233 -19.68 -0.08 12.54
N ASP A 234 -20.34 0.64 13.45
CA ASP A 234 -20.59 2.08 13.27
C ASP A 234 -19.30 2.91 13.15
N ALA A 235 -18.21 2.43 13.76
CA ALA A 235 -16.94 3.15 13.83
C ALA A 235 -15.81 2.48 13.03
N SER A 236 -16.02 1.31 12.42
CA SER A 236 -14.96 0.60 11.72
C SER A 236 -15.44 -0.20 10.52
N THR A 237 -14.56 -0.38 9.54
CA THR A 237 -14.77 -1.31 8.42
C THR A 237 -13.45 -1.96 8.04
N TRP A 238 -13.49 -3.24 7.70
CA TRP A 238 -12.29 -3.99 7.34
C TRP A 238 -12.54 -4.99 6.22
N LEU A 239 -11.46 -5.32 5.52
CA LEU A 239 -11.39 -6.47 4.64
C LEU A 239 -10.16 -7.31 4.95
N GLU A 240 -10.27 -8.61 4.69
CA GLU A 240 -9.15 -9.54 4.70
C GLU A 240 -9.22 -10.43 3.46
N GLN A 241 -8.10 -10.53 2.74
CA GLN A 241 -7.99 -11.24 1.48
C GLN A 241 -6.86 -12.27 1.55
N GLU A 242 -7.18 -13.52 1.21
CA GLU A 242 -6.19 -14.57 0.96
C GLU A 242 -5.76 -14.52 -0.52
N ALA A 243 -4.46 -14.64 -0.78
CA ALA A 243 -3.87 -14.59 -2.11
C ALA A 243 -2.92 -15.79 -2.33
N ALA A 244 -2.23 -15.79 -3.47
CA ALA A 244 -1.35 -16.90 -3.82
C ALA A 244 -0.14 -17.04 -2.88
N LEU A 245 0.44 -18.24 -2.85
CA LEU A 245 1.73 -18.53 -2.19
C LEU A 245 1.74 -18.17 -0.69
N GLY A 246 0.61 -18.31 0.00
CA GLY A 246 0.49 -18.02 1.44
C GLY A 246 0.48 -16.52 1.79
N LEU A 247 0.39 -15.64 0.78
CA LEU A 247 0.11 -14.23 1.01
C LEU A 247 -1.32 -14.09 1.52
N SER A 248 -1.50 -13.32 2.60
CA SER A 248 -2.79 -12.74 2.96
C SER A 248 -2.57 -11.30 3.39
N TYR A 249 -3.59 -10.47 3.27
CA TYR A 249 -3.52 -9.08 3.69
C TYR A 249 -4.86 -8.59 4.23
N ALA A 250 -4.79 -7.56 5.08
CA ALA A 250 -5.96 -6.91 5.63
C ALA A 250 -5.85 -5.39 5.43
N VAL A 251 -7.01 -4.76 5.26
CA VAL A 251 -7.17 -3.32 5.34
C VAL A 251 -8.17 -3.05 6.43
N HIS A 252 -7.78 -2.29 7.45
CA HIS A 252 -8.65 -1.90 8.56
C HIS A 252 -8.78 -0.40 8.58
N VAL A 253 -10.01 0.06 8.78
CA VAL A 253 -10.37 1.46 8.86
C VAL A 253 -11.15 1.67 10.14
N GLU A 254 -10.72 2.61 10.96
CA GLU A 254 -11.40 3.01 12.18
C GLU A 254 -11.64 4.52 12.16
N SER A 255 -12.79 4.95 12.66
CA SER A 255 -13.17 6.34 12.75
C SER A 255 -13.57 6.75 14.16
N ARG A 256 -13.32 8.01 14.47
CA ARG A 256 -13.70 8.62 15.74
C ARG A 256 -14.11 10.06 15.53
N VAL A 257 -15.21 10.45 16.16
CA VAL A 257 -15.61 11.85 16.22
C VAL A 257 -14.80 12.55 17.32
N VAL A 258 -14.11 13.63 16.94
CA VAL A 258 -13.32 14.50 17.82
C VAL A 258 -13.81 15.93 17.62
N GLY A 259 -14.56 16.45 18.59
CA GLY A 259 -15.21 17.76 18.47
C GLY A 259 -16.19 17.81 17.30
N ALA A 260 -15.94 18.72 16.35
CA ALA A 260 -16.72 18.89 15.13
C ALA A 260 -16.15 18.15 13.91
N THR A 261 -15.15 17.28 14.12
CA THR A 261 -14.45 16.55 13.06
C THR A 261 -14.54 15.05 13.24
N THR A 262 -14.48 14.31 12.15
CA THR A 262 -14.28 12.85 12.19
C THR A 262 -12.85 12.57 11.76
N GLU A 263 -12.08 11.94 12.63
CA GLU A 263 -10.74 11.42 12.32
C GLU A 263 -10.87 9.95 11.92
N ILE A 264 -10.13 9.54 10.89
CA ILE A 264 -10.17 8.20 10.33
C ILE A 264 -8.74 7.70 10.20
N ALA A 265 -8.45 6.53 10.74
CA ALA A 265 -7.18 5.84 10.59
C ALA A 265 -7.36 4.65 9.65
N VAL A 266 -6.38 4.44 8.77
CA VAL A 266 -6.35 3.33 7.81
C VAL A 266 -5.01 2.61 7.93
N SER A 267 -5.06 1.30 8.09
CA SER A 267 -3.88 0.42 8.10
C SER A 267 -3.98 -0.62 6.98
N VAL A 268 -2.83 -1.03 6.43
CA VAL A 268 -2.73 -2.13 5.46
C VAL A 268 -1.62 -3.07 5.91
N THR A 269 -2.00 -4.26 6.37
CA THR A 269 -1.09 -5.27 6.93
C THR A 269 -1.11 -6.54 6.08
N THR A 270 -0.05 -7.34 6.17
CA THR A 270 0.12 -8.57 5.40
C THR A 270 0.62 -9.72 6.26
N SER A 271 0.56 -10.94 5.72
CA SER A 271 1.13 -12.14 6.35
C SER A 271 2.64 -12.05 6.56
N ARG A 272 3.31 -11.07 5.93
CA ARG A 272 4.74 -10.77 6.12
C ARG A 272 5.00 -9.94 7.38
N ASP A 273 4.03 -9.14 7.82
CA ASP A 273 4.14 -8.38 9.08
C ASP A 273 3.80 -9.27 10.28
N GLY A 274 2.94 -10.27 10.08
CA GLY A 274 2.72 -11.37 11.02
C GLY A 274 1.58 -12.29 10.62
N ALA A 275 1.41 -13.38 11.36
CA ALA A 275 0.55 -14.50 10.98
C ALA A 275 -0.97 -14.19 10.90
N ARG A 276 -1.42 -13.06 11.46
CA ARG A 276 -2.83 -12.65 11.47
C ARG A 276 -2.93 -11.16 11.08
N PRO A 277 -2.96 -10.83 9.78
CA PRO A 277 -2.91 -9.44 9.32
C PRO A 277 -4.01 -8.57 9.95
N LEU A 278 -5.26 -9.05 9.97
CA LEU A 278 -6.38 -8.30 10.54
C LEU A 278 -6.22 -8.00 12.04
N ALA A 279 -5.55 -8.85 12.81
CA ALA A 279 -5.33 -8.63 14.24
C ALA A 279 -4.17 -7.65 14.53
N LEU A 280 -3.32 -7.40 13.54
CA LEU A 280 -2.26 -6.39 13.59
C LEU A 280 -2.75 -5.02 13.10
N ALA A 281 -3.79 -5.01 12.28
CA ALA A 281 -4.34 -3.86 11.58
C ALA A 281 -5.12 -2.91 12.51
#